data_AF-A0A845YNV2-F1
#
_entry.id   AF-A0A845YNV2-F1
#
_cell.length_a   1.000
_cell.length_b   1.000
_cell.length_c   1.000
_cell.angle_alpha   90.00
_cell.angle_beta   90.00
_cell.angle_gamma   90.00
#
_symmetry.space_group_name_H-M   'P 1'
#
loop_
_entity.id
_entity.type
_entity.pdbx_description
1 polymer ?
#
loop_
_entity_poly.entity_id
_entity_poly.type
_entity_poly.pdbx_seq_one_letter_code
_entity_poly.pdbx_strand_id
1 'polypeptide(L)'
;MFKIIDKMMALPPALQQNLESKINQYEEEQKMELLSTMEERGMAKNCRQNILDLLQVRFLSVPETLVETLNNIEDLALLKQLLLETIGVNSVAEFEELIPDNSSDKN
;
A
#
# COMPACT_ATOMS: atom_id res chain seq x y z
N MET A 1 -13.56 -0.48 5.45
CA MET A 1 -13.62 0.74 6.28
C MET A 1 -12.75 0.50 7.52
N PHE A 2 -11.89 1.45 7.89
CA PHE A 2 -10.73 1.22 8.75
C PHE A 2 -11.14 1.05 10.23
N LYS A 3 -11.02 -0.18 10.76
CA LYS A 3 -11.35 -0.56 12.16
C LYS A 3 -10.70 0.32 13.23
N ILE A 4 -9.63 1.05 12.89
CA ILE A 4 -8.94 1.98 13.80
C ILE A 4 -9.79 3.24 14.04
N ILE A 5 -10.45 3.78 13.00
CA ILE A 5 -11.31 4.97 13.09
C ILE A 5 -12.56 4.62 13.92
N ASP A 6 -13.16 3.46 13.66
CA ASP A 6 -14.31 2.97 14.43
C ASP A 6 -13.96 2.79 15.92
N LYS A 7 -12.76 2.28 16.21
CA LYS A 7 -12.26 2.14 17.58
C LYS A 7 -11.99 3.49 18.23
N MET A 8 -11.48 4.48 17.48
CA MET A 8 -11.25 5.83 17.98
C MET A 8 -12.57 6.54 18.36
N MET A 9 -13.61 6.38 17.54
CA MET A 9 -14.95 6.92 17.82
C MET A 9 -15.66 6.27 19.02
N ALA A 10 -15.20 5.09 19.44
CA ALA A 10 -15.73 4.36 20.59
C ALA A 10 -14.93 4.59 21.88
N LEU A 11 -13.87 5.40 21.85
CA LEU A 11 -13.03 5.65 23.03
C LEU A 11 -13.72 6.60 24.03
N PRO A 12 -13.56 6.37 25.35
CA PRO A 12 -13.88 7.35 26.37
C PRO A 12 -13.13 8.69 26.12
N PRO A 13 -13.73 9.86 26.42
CA PRO A 13 -13.16 11.17 26.11
C PRO A 13 -11.73 11.38 26.63
N ALA A 14 -11.41 10.87 27.83
CA ALA A 14 -10.07 11.00 28.41
C ALA A 14 -9.00 10.21 27.62
N LEU A 15 -9.36 9.04 27.09
CA LEU A 15 -8.45 8.23 26.26
C LEU A 15 -8.32 8.82 24.86
N GLN A 16 -9.40 9.37 24.31
CA GLN A 16 -9.37 10.09 23.05
C GLN A 16 -8.41 11.29 23.12
N GLN A 17 -8.53 12.15 24.14
CA GLN A 17 -7.64 13.30 24.32
C GLN A 17 -6.16 12.89 24.48
N ASN A 18 -5.90 11.79 25.20
CA ASN A 18 -4.54 11.29 25.36
C ASN A 18 -3.96 10.79 24.03
N LEU A 19 -4.79 10.11 23.23
CA LEU A 19 -4.41 9.62 21.91
C LEU A 19 -4.16 10.77 20.93
N GLU A 20 -5.06 11.77 20.87
CA GLU A 20 -4.90 12.96 20.03
C GLU A 20 -3.62 13.73 20.40
N SER A 21 -3.32 13.89 21.69
CA SER A 21 -2.09 14.56 22.13
C SER A 21 -0.83 13.82 21.66
N LYS A 22 -0.84 12.48 21.70
CA LYS A 22 0.27 11.64 21.21
C LYS A 22 0.42 11.71 19.70
N ILE A 23 -0.69 11.73 18.97
CA ILE A 23 -0.72 11.89 17.51
C ILE A 23 -0.10 13.24 17.14
N ASN A 24 -0.58 14.33 17.72
CA ASN A 24 -0.08 15.67 17.44
C ASN A 24 1.42 15.80 17.76
N GLN A 25 1.87 15.24 18.89
CA GLN A 25 3.30 15.24 19.22
C GLN A 25 4.13 14.54 18.14
N TYR A 26 3.67 13.38 17.66
CA TYR A 26 4.36 12.62 16.63
C TYR A 26 4.34 13.33 15.27
N GLU A 27 3.23 13.95 14.90
CA GLU A 27 3.11 14.74 13.66
C GLU A 27 4.05 15.97 13.68
N GLU A 28 4.19 16.65 14.82
CA GLU A 28 5.15 17.74 15.01
C GLU A 28 6.61 17.26 14.91
N GLU A 29 6.93 16.12 15.52
CA GLU A 29 8.27 15.51 15.46
C GLU A 29 8.64 15.08 14.04
N GLN A 30 7.70 14.50 13.29
CA GLN A 30 7.91 13.94 11.95
C GLN A 30 7.61 14.94 10.82
N LYS A 31 6.98 16.09 11.13
CA LYS A 31 6.50 17.10 10.16
C LYS A 31 5.62 16.50 9.05
N MET A 32 4.78 15.53 9.38
CA MET A 32 3.93 14.81 8.43
C MET A 32 2.59 14.48 9.07
N GLU A 33 1.48 14.73 8.35
CA GLU A 33 0.12 14.38 8.78
C GLU A 33 -0.11 12.86 8.68
N LEU A 34 -0.43 12.23 9.81
CA LEU A 34 -0.63 10.79 9.94
C LEU A 34 -1.85 10.28 9.17
N LEU A 35 -2.93 11.06 9.11
CA LEU A 35 -4.15 10.69 8.40
C LEU A 35 -3.88 10.50 6.90
N SER A 36 -3.14 11.44 6.29
CA SER A 36 -2.76 11.36 4.87
C SER A 36 -1.88 10.12 4.60
N THR A 37 -0.89 9.84 5.46
CA THR A 37 -0.06 8.63 5.33
C THR A 37 -0.87 7.33 5.45
N MET A 38 -1.86 7.29 6.35
CA MET A 38 -2.73 6.11 6.50
C MET A 38 -3.64 5.90 5.29
N GLU A 39 -4.18 6.99 4.72
CA GLU A 39 -4.98 6.95 3.49
C GLU A 39 -4.16 6.46 2.32
N GLU A 40 -2.96 7.02 2.10
CA GLU A 40 -2.03 6.61 1.06
C GLU A 40 -1.66 5.13 1.17
N ARG A 41 -1.35 4.65 2.38
CA ARG A 41 -1.06 3.23 2.64
C ARG A 41 -2.28 2.35 2.36
N GLY A 42 -3.48 2.82 2.70
CA GLY A 42 -4.74 2.13 2.40
C GLY A 42 -4.98 2.00 0.90
N MET A 43 -4.73 3.08 0.15
CA MET A 43 -4.82 3.11 -1.30
C MET A 43 -3.78 2.19 -1.95
N ALA A 44 -2.53 2.23 -1.50
CA ALA A 44 -1.47 1.36 -1.99
C ALA A 44 -1.81 -0.12 -1.77
N LYS A 45 -2.28 -0.48 -0.58
CA LYS A 45 -2.73 -1.85 -0.28
C LYS A 45 -3.85 -2.31 -1.20
N ASN A 46 -4.87 -1.45 -1.42
CA ASN A 46 -5.98 -1.78 -2.31
C ASN A 46 -5.49 -1.93 -3.77
N CYS A 47 -4.57 -1.08 -4.20
CA CYS A 47 -3.99 -1.14 -5.55
C CYS A 47 -3.22 -2.45 -5.77
N ARG A 48 -2.38 -2.87 -4.82
CA ARG A 48 -1.68 -4.17 -4.86
C ARG A 48 -2.66 -5.33 -4.94
N GLN A 49 -3.73 -5.31 -4.15
CA GLN A 49 -4.75 -6.36 -4.20
C GLN A 49 -5.42 -6.43 -5.58
N ASN A 50 -5.79 -5.29 -6.16
CA ASN A 50 -6.38 -5.25 -7.50
C ASN A 50 -5.44 -5.80 -8.58
N ILE A 51 -4.13 -5.49 -8.50
CA ILE A 51 -3.12 -6.06 -9.40
C ILE A 51 -3.11 -7.59 -9.27
N LEU A 52 -3.02 -8.10 -8.05
CA LEU A 52 -2.99 -9.55 -7.79
C LEU A 52 -4.25 -10.25 -8.27
N ASP A 53 -5.43 -9.67 -8.01
CA ASP A 53 -6.70 -10.21 -8.45
C ASP A 53 -6.79 -10.27 -9.98
N LEU A 54 -6.34 -9.21 -10.68
CA LEU A 54 -6.31 -9.17 -12.14
C LEU A 54 -5.34 -10.20 -12.72
N LEU A 55 -4.12 -10.29 -12.20
CA LEU A 55 -3.15 -11.30 -12.63
C LEU A 55 -3.68 -12.72 -12.39
N GLN A 56 -4.31 -12.96 -11.25
CA GLN A 56 -4.91 -14.26 -10.90
C GLN A 56 -6.08 -14.61 -11.84
N VAL A 57 -6.90 -13.64 -12.24
CA VAL A 57 -7.99 -13.84 -13.20
C VAL A 57 -7.46 -14.11 -14.60
N ARG A 58 -6.43 -13.37 -15.05
CA ARG A 58 -5.90 -13.47 -16.42
C ARG A 58 -5.02 -14.70 -16.64
N PHE A 59 -4.19 -15.03 -15.67
CA PHE A 59 -3.13 -16.05 -15.82
C PHE A 59 -3.36 -17.30 -14.97
N LEU A 60 -4.45 -17.35 -14.18
CA LEU A 60 -4.85 -18.48 -13.33
C LEU A 60 -3.85 -18.86 -12.23
N SER A 61 -2.69 -18.23 -12.17
CA SER A 61 -1.67 -18.42 -11.16
C SER A 61 -0.81 -17.16 -11.04
N VAL A 62 -0.49 -16.78 -9.81
CA VAL A 62 0.44 -15.71 -9.49
C VAL A 62 1.56 -16.30 -8.60
N PRO A 63 2.84 -16.17 -8.97
CA PRO A 63 3.96 -16.60 -8.15
C PRO A 63 3.98 -15.89 -6.80
N GLU A 64 4.32 -16.62 -5.73
CA GLU A 64 4.45 -16.04 -4.39
C GLU A 64 5.56 -14.97 -4.33
N THR A 65 6.62 -15.17 -5.11
CA THR A 65 7.71 -14.19 -5.28
C THR A 65 7.20 -12.83 -5.77
N LEU A 66 6.27 -12.82 -6.72
CA LEU A 66 5.67 -11.59 -7.24
C LEU A 66 4.78 -10.90 -6.18
N VAL A 67 4.05 -11.68 -5.39
CA VAL A 67 3.25 -11.16 -4.27
C VAL A 67 4.14 -10.44 -3.27
N GLU A 68 5.28 -11.03 -2.91
CA GLU A 68 6.26 -10.42 -2.01
C GLU A 68 6.84 -9.13 -2.60
N THR A 69 7.25 -9.15 -3.87
CA THR A 69 7.79 -7.97 -4.56
C THR A 69 6.78 -6.81 -4.57
N LEU A 70 5.52 -7.07 -4.95
CA LEU A 70 4.46 -6.05 -4.96
C LEU A 70 4.16 -5.49 -3.57
N ASN A 71 4.26 -6.32 -2.52
CA ASN A 71 4.05 -5.88 -1.14
C ASN A 71 5.13 -4.91 -0.63
N ASN A 72 6.33 -4.94 -1.21
CA ASN A 72 7.44 -4.04 -0.89
C ASN A 72 7.37 -2.69 -1.63
N ILE A 73 6.49 -2.53 -2.63
CA ILE A 73 6.37 -1.27 -3.38
C ILE A 73 5.51 -0.27 -2.63
N GLU A 74 6.12 0.74 -2.00
CA GLU A 74 5.39 1.79 -1.27
C GLU A 74 4.83 2.91 -2.17
N ASP A 75 5.41 3.10 -3.36
CA ASP A 75 5.02 4.15 -4.29
C ASP A 75 3.65 3.86 -4.95
N LEU A 76 2.65 4.66 -4.58
CA LEU A 76 1.30 4.57 -5.11
C LEU A 76 1.20 4.91 -6.60
N ALA A 77 2.03 5.82 -7.12
CA ALA A 77 2.02 6.18 -8.53
C ALA A 77 2.53 5.00 -9.38
N LEU A 78 3.61 4.36 -8.94
CA LEU A 78 4.12 3.14 -9.56
C LEU A 78 3.07 2.01 -9.52
N LEU A 79 2.42 1.79 -8.37
CA LEU A 79 1.36 0.79 -8.26
C LEU A 79 0.20 1.06 -9.23
N LYS A 80 -0.23 2.32 -9.39
CA LYS A 80 -1.27 2.68 -10.35
C LYS A 80 -0.84 2.43 -11.80
N GLN A 81 0.42 2.70 -12.13
CA GLN A 81 0.95 2.38 -13.46
C GLN A 81 0.95 0.86 -13.69
N LEU A 82 1.50 0.09 -12.76
CA LEU A 82 1.50 -1.37 -12.82
C LEU A 82 0.08 -1.94 -12.97
N LEU A 83 -0.91 -1.38 -12.26
CA LEU A 83 -2.30 -1.77 -12.40
C LEU A 83 -2.82 -1.63 -13.83
N LEU A 84 -2.46 -0.56 -14.55
CA LEU A 84 -2.85 -0.40 -15.95
C LEU A 84 -2.12 -1.38 -16.87
N GLU A 85 -0.84 -1.61 -16.61
CA GLU A 85 -0.02 -2.57 -17.37
C GLU A 85 -0.54 -4.01 -17.23
N THR A 86 -1.20 -4.36 -16.12
CA THR A 86 -1.86 -5.67 -15.97
C THR A 86 -2.93 -5.95 -17.02
N ILE A 87 -3.35 -4.97 -17.83
CA ILE A 87 -4.30 -5.14 -18.93
C ILE A 87 -3.56 -5.47 -20.25
N GLY A 88 -2.36 -4.90 -20.44
CA GLY A 88 -1.59 -4.99 -21.68
C GLY A 88 -0.68 -6.20 -21.77
N VAL A 89 -0.14 -6.67 -20.65
CA VAL A 89 0.80 -7.81 -20.61
C VAL A 89 0.14 -9.13 -21.03
N ASN A 90 0.91 -10.03 -21.64
CA ASN A 90 0.44 -11.33 -22.13
C ASN A 90 0.86 -12.50 -21.25
N SER A 91 1.72 -12.26 -20.26
CA SER A 91 2.16 -13.26 -19.30
C SER A 91 2.55 -12.63 -17.96
N VAL A 92 2.69 -13.45 -16.92
CA VAL A 92 3.20 -13.02 -15.63
C VAL A 92 4.67 -12.61 -15.71
N ALA A 93 5.48 -13.31 -16.50
CA ALA A 93 6.90 -12.99 -16.66
C ALA A 93 7.10 -11.59 -17.29
N GLU A 94 6.30 -11.25 -18.30
CA GLU A 94 6.30 -9.91 -18.92
C GLU A 94 5.90 -8.83 -17.92
N PHE A 95 5.00 -9.14 -16.98
CA PHE A 95 4.64 -8.22 -15.91
C PHE A 95 5.77 -8.03 -14.90
N GLU A 96 6.47 -9.10 -14.52
CA GLU A 96 7.61 -9.06 -13.60
C GLU A 96 8.73 -8.15 -14.10
N GLU A 97 8.99 -8.13 -15.41
CA GLU A 97 9.99 -7.24 -16.03
C GLU A 97 9.65 -5.75 -15.91
N LEU A 98 8.38 -5.40 -15.67
CA LEU A 98 7.94 -4.01 -15.48
C LEU A 98 8.18 -3.49 -14.06
N ILE A 99 8.46 -4.39 -13.12
CA ILE A 99 8.72 -4.00 -11.74
C ILE A 99 10.18 -3.57 -11.64
N PRO A 100 10.47 -2.30 -11.31
CA PRO A 100 11.85 -1.85 -11.19
C PRO A 100 12.56 -2.68 -10.12
N ASP A 101 13.69 -3.26 -10.50
CA ASP A 101 14.59 -3.97 -9.60
C ASP A 101 15.00 -3.03 -8.45
N ASN A 102 14.50 -3.28 -7.24
CA ASN A 102 14.97 -2.59 -6.03
C ASN A 102 16.39 -3.05 -5.62
N SER A 103 17.10 -3.69 -6.56
CA SER A 103 18.41 -4.33 -6.46
C SER A 103 19.58 -3.39 -6.79
N SER A 104 19.33 -2.16 -7.26
CA SER A 104 20.39 -1.28 -7.78
C SER A 104 20.81 -0.10 -6.87
N ASP A 105 20.31 0.01 -5.63
CA ASP A 105 20.74 1.07 -4.69
C ASP A 105 21.46 0.47 -3.46
N LYS A 106 22.55 -0.25 -3.73
CA LYS A 106 23.63 -0.55 -2.78
C LYS A 106 24.95 -0.54 -3.54
N ASN A 107 25.53 0.63 -3.79
CA ASN A 107 26.96 0.76 -4.05
C ASN A 107 27.50 2.08 -3.54
#